data_AF-A0A7W6LVE4-F1
#
_entry.id   AF-A0A7W6LVE4-F1
#
_cell.length_a   1.000
_cell.length_b   1.000
_cell.length_c   1.000
_cell.angle_alpha   90.00
_cell.angle_beta   90.00
_cell.angle_gamma   90.00
#
_symmetry.space_group_name_H-M   'P 1'
#
loop_
_entity.id
_entity.type
_entity.pdbx_description
1 polymer ?
#
loop_
_entity_poly.entity_id
_entity_poly.type
_entity_poly.pdbx_seq_one_letter_code
_entity_poly.pdbx_strand_id
1 'polypeptide(L)' 'MSQSNDVKLRDLVRRLPDWMRKDLASSDATRRERAEDALHVMLLSLLEGSADGA' A
#
# COMPACT_ATOMS: atom_id res chain seq x y z
N MET A 1 7.89 14.99 11.15
CA MET A 1 7.38 14.45 9.87
C MET A 1 7.52 12.93 9.75
N SER A 2 8.67 12.32 10.10
CA SER A 2 8.89 10.86 9.90
C SER A 2 7.93 9.93 10.66
N GLN A 3 7.59 10.25 11.93
CA GLN A 3 6.69 9.42 12.75
C GLN A 3 5.24 9.39 12.24
N SER A 4 4.76 10.49 11.63
CA SER A 4 3.42 10.57 11.04
C SER A 4 3.29 9.68 9.81
N ASN A 5 4.37 9.52 9.02
CA ASN A 5 4.38 8.64 7.86
C ASN A 5 4.43 7.16 8.26
N ASP A 6 5.15 6.80 9.31
CA ASP A 6 5.16 5.42 9.85
C ASP A 6 3.75 4.96 10.26
N VAL A 7 3.03 5.81 11.00
CA VAL A 7 1.65 5.51 11.43
C VAL A 7 0.72 5.34 10.21
N LYS A 8 0.79 6.26 9.25
CA LYS A 8 -0.01 6.19 8.01
C LYS A 8 0.28 4.92 7.20
N LEU A 9 1.56 4.51 7.10
CA LEU A 9 1.95 3.28 6.42
C LEU A 9 1.43 2.04 7.14
N ARG A 10 1.52 1.99 8.47
CA ARG A 10 0.98 0.87 9.26
C ARG A 10 -0.53 0.75 9.12
N ASP A 11 -1.26 1.86 9.10
CA ASP A 11 -2.70 1.85 8.86
C ASP A 11 -3.05 1.43 7.43
N LEU A 12 -2.26 1.84 6.43
CA LEU A 12 -2.42 1.38 5.06
C LEU A 12 -2.24 -0.15 4.97
N VAL A 13 -1.18 -0.69 5.58
CA VAL A 13 -0.92 -2.14 5.62
C VAL A 13 -2.06 -2.91 6.31
N ARG A 14 -2.62 -2.36 7.38
CA ARG A 14 -3.79 -2.94 8.08
C ARG A 14 -5.05 -2.94 7.21
N ARG A 15 -5.21 -1.93 6.36
CA ARG A 15 -6.35 -1.77 5.45
C ARG A 15 -6.18 -2.50 4.10
N LEU A 16 -5.05 -3.16 3.87
CA LEU A 16 -4.84 -3.96 2.66
C LEU A 16 -5.95 -5.01 2.52
N PRO A 17 -6.59 -5.12 1.35
CA PRO A 17 -7.61 -6.11 1.12
C PRO A 17 -7.02 -7.54 1.10
N ASP A 18 -7.82 -8.52 1.54
CA ASP A 18 -7.36 -9.90 1.69
C ASP A 18 -6.87 -10.54 0.38
N TRP A 19 -7.46 -10.18 -0.76
CA TRP A 19 -7.01 -10.67 -2.07
C TRP A 19 -5.56 -10.23 -2.35
N MET A 20 -5.20 -9.01 -1.97
CA MET A 20 -3.88 -8.45 -2.25
C MET A 20 -2.82 -9.03 -1.32
N ARG A 21 -3.16 -9.33 -0.06
CA ARG A 21 -2.28 -10.09 0.84
C ARG A 21 -2.01 -11.50 0.30
N LYS A 22 -3.05 -12.17 -0.21
CA LYS A 22 -2.91 -13.51 -0.80
C LYS A 22 -2.09 -13.49 -2.08
N ASP A 23 -2.28 -12.49 -2.92
CA ASP A 23 -1.55 -12.36 -4.18
C ASP A 23 -0.08 -11.96 -3.94
N LEU A 24 0.23 -11.10 -2.97
CA LEU A 24 1.61 -10.82 -2.53
C LEU A 24 2.32 -12.07 -1.99
N ALA A 25 1.61 -12.93 -1.25
CA ALA A 25 2.15 -14.18 -0.73
C ALA A 25 2.18 -15.31 -1.77
N SER A 26 1.69 -15.08 -2.99
CA SER A 26 1.60 -16.09 -4.03
C SER A 26 2.97 -16.44 -4.61
N SER A 27 3.19 -17.71 -4.95
CA SER A 27 4.35 -18.14 -5.73
C SER A 27 4.26 -17.72 -7.20
N ASP A 28 3.06 -17.43 -7.69
CA ASP A 28 2.78 -16.97 -9.05
C ASP A 28 3.25 -15.52 -9.25
N ALA A 29 4.16 -15.30 -10.21
CA ALA A 29 4.76 -14.00 -10.48
C ALA A 29 3.74 -12.96 -10.99
N THR A 30 2.79 -13.37 -11.83
CA THR A 30 1.76 -12.48 -12.38
C THR A 30 0.80 -12.02 -11.29
N ARG A 31 0.47 -12.89 -10.33
CA ARG A 31 -0.33 -12.48 -9.17
C ARG A 31 0.40 -11.48 -8.28
N ARG A 32 1.69 -11.69 -8.03
CA ARG A 32 2.49 -10.75 -7.25
C ARG A 32 2.58 -9.39 -7.93
N GLU A 33 2.89 -9.35 -9.22
CA GLU A 33 2.97 -8.11 -10.00
C GLU A 33 1.68 -7.30 -9.90
N ARG A 34 0.53 -7.94 -10.09
CA ARG A 34 -0.78 -7.28 -9.92
C ARG A 34 -0.97 -6.69 -8.52
N ALA A 35 -0.54 -7.40 -7.49
CA ALA A 35 -0.67 -6.94 -6.11
C ALA A 35 0.31 -5.80 -5.79
N GLU A 36 1.51 -5.82 -6.37
CA GLU A 36 2.51 -4.76 -6.28
C GLU A 36 2.02 -3.48 -6.97
N ASP A 37 1.43 -3.58 -8.16
CA ASP A 37 0.81 -2.45 -8.87
C ASP A 37 -0.29 -1.79 -8.05
N ALA A 38 -1.21 -2.59 -7.51
CA ALA A 38 -2.29 -2.09 -6.67
C ALA A 38 -1.76 -1.46 -5.37
N LEU A 39 -0.74 -2.07 -4.75
CA LEU A 39 -0.07 -1.50 -3.58
C LEU A 39 0.59 -0.15 -3.92
N HIS A 40 1.23 -0.03 -5.08
CA HIS A 40 1.86 1.20 -5.53
C HIS A 40 0.85 2.34 -5.68
N VAL A 41 -0.30 2.09 -6.31
CA VAL A 41 -1.38 3.09 -6.41
C VAL A 41 -1.85 3.55 -5.02
N MET A 42 -2.05 2.60 -4.08
CA MET A 42 -2.46 2.93 -2.72
C MET A 42 -1.40 3.76 -1.97
N LEU A 43 -0.11 3.47 -2.18
CA LEU A 43 1.00 4.24 -1.60
C LEU A 43 1.08 5.65 -2.19
N LEU A 44 0.87 5.82 -3.51
CA LEU A 44 0.81 7.12 -4.14
C LEU A 44 -0.32 7.97 -3.56
N SER A 45 -1.53 7.41 -3.43
CA SER A 45 -2.65 8.11 -2.79
C SER A 45 -2.35 8.53 -1.34
N LEU A 46 -1.57 7.74 -0.60
CA LEU A 46 -1.13 8.07 0.75
C LEU A 46 -0.14 9.25 0.77
N LEU A 47 0.76 9.31 -0.21
CA LEU A 47 1.74 10.39 -0.38
C LEU A 47 1.08 11.69 -0.85
N GLU A 48 0.18 11.61 -1.83
CA GLU A 48 -0.58 12.76 -2.36
C GLU A 48 -1.55 13.33 -1.31
N GLY A 49 -2.26 12.48 -0.57
CA GLY A 49 -3.07 12.90 0.58
C GLY A 49 -2.25 13.43 1.76
N SER A 50 -0.92 13.34 1.71
CA SER A 50 -0.03 14.03 2.65
C SER A 50 0.50 15.37 2.14
N ALA A 51 0.29 15.70 0.87
CA ALA A 51 0.72 16.96 0.25
C ALA A 51 -0.40 18.02 0.22
N ASP A 52 -1.67 17.60 0.18
CA ASP A 52 -2.86 18.49 0.18
C ASP A 52 -3.29 18.90 1.60
N GLY A 53 -2.34 19.38 2.40
CA GLY A 53 -2.58 19.73 3.81
C GLY A 53 -1.49 20.61 4.43
N ALA A 54 -0.89 21.48 3.61
CA ALA A 54 0.07 22.50 4.03
C ALA A 54 -0.44 23.90 3.65
#